data_AF-A0A3B9B9D3-F1
#
_entry.id   AF-A0A3B9B9D3-F1
#
_cell.length_a   1.000
_cell.length_b   1.000
_cell.length_c   1.000
_cell.angle_alpha   90.00
_cell.angle_beta   90.00
_cell.angle_gamma   90.00
#
_symmetry.space_group_name_H-M   'P 1'
#
loop_
_entity.id
_entity.type
_entity.pdbx_description
1 polymer ?
#
loop_
_entity_poly.entity_id
_entity_poly.type
_entity_poly.pdbx_seq_one_letter_code
_entity_poly.pdbx_strand_id
1 'polypeptide(L)'
;TKKSGEPAVSYQAAVEGMYRVWLSWGSGWSTHTKNARYLLDQDGKIETTDDRTEIATINQQLLANGAGKIISKPLWSGLHDCGTHSFSTSSKILVCGGNSGGALTTDLIILERADKSVPVRRFEPKVKSTLNEDWFHPVTTISVRFTIGQTNNGIEPCIDELGIWSSEGERANLATRKALVKSVTSSGNFRGSPKHKLAHINDSKFGNDHSWISNTKNTGWIEFTFKQPQRIERVTWGRDKNGKYKDRTPSTYYIEVKNEKGQWIEVASSSHRQPTTAKDEDGNSLFAFEHLDSEKKAKARTLLDKLAAGKKALDELKKKPRAWIGSFSQPSPTRLMHRGDPLSPREVISPVSLSAFTQR
;
A
#
# COMPACT_ATOMS: atom_id res chain seq x y z
N THR A 1 -16.55 23.25 11.85
CA THR A 1 -17.15 24.10 12.91
C THR A 1 -16.04 24.61 13.81
N LYS A 2 -16.15 25.83 14.39
CA LYS A 2 -15.09 26.44 15.23
C LYS A 2 -15.23 26.11 16.73
N LYS A 3 -16.21 25.30 17.11
CA LYS A 3 -16.46 24.98 18.51
C LYS A 3 -15.70 23.72 18.90
N SER A 4 -14.78 23.88 19.85
CA SER A 4 -13.94 22.83 20.39
C SER A 4 -14.80 21.71 21.00
N GLY A 5 -14.57 20.46 20.62
CA GLY A 5 -15.22 19.30 21.23
C GLY A 5 -16.64 18.97 20.76
N GLU A 6 -17.29 19.83 19.98
CA GLU A 6 -18.58 19.52 19.38
C GLU A 6 -18.41 18.68 18.08
N PRO A 7 -19.24 17.64 17.86
CA PRO A 7 -19.30 16.91 16.61
C PRO A 7 -19.56 17.84 15.43
N ALA A 8 -18.63 17.88 14.48
CA ALA A 8 -18.76 18.67 13.25
C ALA A 8 -19.38 17.85 12.11
N VAL A 9 -19.12 16.54 12.11
CA VAL A 9 -19.61 15.57 11.12
C VAL A 9 -20.00 14.30 11.87
N SER A 10 -21.08 13.66 11.44
CA SER A 10 -21.48 12.33 11.91
C SER A 10 -21.63 11.38 10.72
N TYR A 11 -21.04 10.19 10.82
CA TYR A 11 -21.15 9.14 9.81
C TYR A 11 -21.82 7.90 10.41
N GLN A 12 -22.94 7.48 9.84
CA GLN A 12 -23.63 6.26 10.22
C GLN A 12 -23.53 5.23 9.09
N ALA A 13 -22.81 4.13 9.34
CA ALA A 13 -22.63 3.09 8.33
C ALA A 13 -23.79 2.08 8.26
N ALA A 14 -24.63 2.03 9.30
CA ALA A 14 -25.71 1.05 9.45
C ALA A 14 -25.24 -0.42 9.33
N VAL A 15 -24.09 -0.74 9.93
CA VAL A 15 -23.52 -2.09 9.96
C VAL A 15 -23.56 -2.67 11.37
N GLU A 16 -23.57 -3.99 11.48
CA GLU A 16 -23.50 -4.70 12.76
C GLU A 16 -22.32 -5.68 12.78
N GLY A 17 -21.62 -5.74 13.91
CA GLY A 17 -20.49 -6.64 14.16
C GLY A 17 -19.16 -5.93 14.39
N MET A 18 -18.07 -6.69 14.32
CA MET A 18 -16.72 -6.16 14.53
C MET A 18 -16.12 -5.66 13.22
N TYR A 19 -15.69 -4.39 13.17
CA TYR A 19 -15.07 -3.78 12.00
C TYR A 19 -13.77 -3.08 12.37
N ARG A 20 -12.76 -3.26 11.53
CA ARG A 20 -11.58 -2.40 11.49
C ARG A 20 -11.91 -1.10 10.78
N VAL A 21 -11.58 0.01 11.42
CA VAL A 21 -11.88 1.35 10.93
C VAL A 21 -10.64 1.94 10.29
N TRP A 22 -10.73 2.33 9.02
CA TRP A 22 -9.69 3.08 8.33
C TRP A 22 -10.17 4.49 8.04
N LEU A 23 -9.35 5.49 8.38
CA LEU A 23 -9.68 6.90 8.18
C LEU A 23 -8.74 7.57 7.18
N SER A 24 -9.28 8.52 6.42
CA SER A 24 -8.52 9.41 5.54
C SER A 24 -9.00 10.86 5.62
N TRP A 25 -8.12 11.80 5.32
CA TRP A 25 -8.36 13.24 5.38
C TRP A 25 -7.50 14.01 4.36
N GLY A 26 -7.84 15.29 4.17
CA GLY A 26 -7.02 16.22 3.41
C GLY A 26 -5.88 16.75 4.28
N SER A 27 -4.64 16.71 3.78
CA SER A 27 -3.45 17.18 4.50
C SER A 27 -2.65 18.21 3.70
N GLY A 28 -1.55 18.70 4.28
CA GLY A 28 -0.58 19.57 3.60
C GLY A 28 -0.73 21.07 3.84
N TRP A 29 -1.72 21.52 4.62
CA TRP A 29 -1.94 22.93 4.99
C TRP A 29 -1.71 23.17 6.49
N SER A 30 -1.06 24.29 6.83
CA SER A 30 -0.81 24.70 8.22
C SER A 30 -2.08 25.16 8.95
N THR A 31 -3.15 25.43 8.21
CA THR A 31 -4.45 25.84 8.74
C THR A 31 -5.29 24.67 9.23
N HIS A 32 -4.94 23.43 8.90
CA HIS A 32 -5.66 22.24 9.37
C HIS A 32 -5.42 21.98 10.86
N THR A 33 -6.39 21.35 11.51
CA THR A 33 -6.30 20.99 12.92
C THR A 33 -5.20 19.96 13.19
N LYS A 34 -4.52 20.11 14.34
CA LYS A 34 -3.46 19.19 14.78
C LYS A 34 -3.98 18.03 15.63
N ASN A 35 -5.26 18.07 15.98
CA ASN A 35 -5.85 17.19 16.97
C ASN A 35 -7.34 16.95 16.67
N ALA A 36 -7.67 16.62 15.42
CA ALA A 36 -9.01 16.13 15.07
C ALA A 36 -9.30 14.87 15.87
N ARG A 37 -10.45 14.82 16.55
CA ARG A 37 -10.86 13.65 17.33
C ARG A 37 -11.94 12.89 16.58
N TYR A 38 -11.79 11.58 16.51
CA TYR A 38 -12.80 10.67 15.98
C TYR A 38 -13.35 9.86 17.15
N LEU A 39 -14.66 9.95 17.36
CA LEU A 39 -15.36 9.26 18.42
C LEU A 39 -16.33 8.25 17.80
N LEU A 40 -16.40 7.04 18.36
CA LEU A 40 -17.43 6.06 18.07
C LEU A 40 -18.53 6.20 19.13
N ASP A 41 -19.71 6.56 18.68
CA ASP A 41 -20.96 6.70 19.42
C ASP A 41 -21.78 5.41 19.18
N GLN A 42 -22.12 4.68 20.23
CA GLN A 42 -22.64 3.32 20.12
C GLN A 42 -24.13 3.30 19.83
N ASP A 43 -24.89 4.17 20.47
CA ASP A 43 -26.36 4.23 20.35
C ASP A 43 -26.85 5.19 19.26
N GLY A 44 -25.95 5.99 18.68
CA GLY A 44 -26.24 6.91 17.57
C GLY A 44 -26.87 8.23 18.01
N LYS A 45 -27.00 8.50 19.31
CA LYS A 45 -27.59 9.72 19.87
C LYS A 45 -26.51 10.73 20.19
N ILE A 46 -26.43 11.78 19.36
CA ILE A 46 -25.38 12.81 19.43
C ILE A 46 -25.53 13.70 20.69
N GLU A 47 -26.63 13.58 21.40
CA GLU A 47 -26.88 14.22 22.70
C GLU A 47 -26.30 13.44 23.89
N THR A 48 -26.10 12.12 23.80
CA THR A 48 -25.50 11.29 24.85
C THR A 48 -24.02 11.12 24.64
N THR A 49 -23.23 11.15 25.72
CA THR A 49 -21.77 11.09 25.63
C THR A 49 -21.15 9.89 26.34
N ASP A 50 -21.90 9.21 27.19
CA ASP A 50 -21.40 8.16 28.09
C ASP A 50 -20.96 6.90 27.34
N ASP A 51 -21.48 6.68 26.14
CA ASP A 51 -21.21 5.55 25.27
C ASP A 51 -20.15 5.85 24.21
N ARG A 52 -19.56 7.06 24.23
CA ARG A 52 -18.56 7.47 23.25
C ARG A 52 -17.18 6.96 23.59
N THR A 53 -16.58 6.26 22.64
CA THR A 53 -15.17 5.85 22.71
C THR A 53 -14.35 6.64 21.70
N GLU A 54 -13.22 7.23 22.11
CA GLU A 54 -12.29 7.82 21.14
C GLU A 54 -11.55 6.72 20.38
N ILE A 55 -11.64 6.77 19.05
CA ILE A 55 -10.99 5.78 18.16
C ILE A 55 -9.72 6.34 17.50
N ALA A 56 -9.58 7.67 17.41
CA ALA A 56 -8.35 8.31 16.92
C ALA A 56 -8.25 9.80 17.31
N THR A 57 -7.03 10.28 17.54
CA THR A 57 -6.67 11.71 17.56
C THR A 57 -5.62 11.98 16.49
N ILE A 58 -5.94 12.83 15.52
CA ILE A 58 -5.20 12.97 14.25
C ILE A 58 -4.68 14.40 14.04
N ASN A 59 -3.41 14.50 13.69
CA ASN A 59 -2.83 15.72 13.12
C ASN A 59 -3.10 15.77 11.61
N GLN A 60 -4.12 16.53 11.21
CA GLN A 60 -4.55 16.62 9.81
C GLN A 60 -3.61 17.46 8.93
N GLN A 61 -2.53 18.01 9.48
CA GLN A 61 -1.48 18.66 8.71
C GLN A 61 -0.55 17.64 8.03
N LEU A 62 -0.52 16.39 8.53
CA LEU A 62 0.43 15.34 8.15
C LEU A 62 -0.27 14.16 7.45
N LEU A 63 0.51 13.23 6.91
CA LEU A 63 0.03 11.97 6.33
C LEU A 63 -0.40 10.98 7.42
N ALA A 64 -1.10 9.91 7.04
CA ALA A 64 -1.67 8.90 7.95
C ALA A 64 -0.64 8.17 8.82
N ASN A 65 0.63 8.12 8.38
CA ASN A 65 1.75 7.56 9.13
C ASN A 65 2.44 8.59 10.05
N GLY A 66 1.90 9.80 10.18
CA GLY A 66 2.49 10.89 10.94
C GLY A 66 3.68 11.59 10.26
N ALA A 67 4.05 11.18 9.05
CA ALA A 67 5.16 11.77 8.31
C ALA A 67 4.70 12.89 7.37
N GLY A 68 5.67 13.68 6.89
CA GLY A 68 5.47 14.71 5.87
C GLY A 68 5.83 16.12 6.35
N LYS A 69 6.00 17.03 5.40
CA LYS A 69 6.18 18.47 5.66
C LYS A 69 4.92 19.21 5.21
N ILE A 70 4.59 20.29 5.92
CA ILE A 70 3.51 21.19 5.53
C ILE A 70 4.01 22.04 4.36
N ILE A 71 3.53 21.76 3.16
CA ILE A 71 4.02 22.37 1.91
C ILE A 71 3.02 23.33 1.26
N SER A 72 1.90 23.62 1.93
CA SER A 72 0.83 24.50 1.43
C SER A 72 0.25 24.03 0.09
N LYS A 73 0.02 22.72 -0.02
CA LYS A 73 -0.62 22.06 -1.17
C LYS A 73 -1.59 21.00 -0.68
N PRO A 74 -2.70 20.75 -1.40
CA PRO A 74 -3.60 19.66 -1.05
C PRO A 74 -2.89 18.32 -1.22
N LEU A 75 -2.88 17.54 -0.15
CA LEU A 75 -2.38 16.17 -0.13
C LEU A 75 -3.47 15.23 0.38
N TRP A 76 -3.42 13.99 -0.08
CA TRP A 76 -4.24 12.90 0.46
C TRP A 76 -3.46 12.22 1.58
N SER A 77 -4.07 12.03 2.75
CA SER A 77 -3.35 11.46 3.90
C SER A 77 -2.93 10.00 3.71
N GLY A 78 -3.59 9.26 2.82
CA GLY A 78 -3.61 7.80 2.84
C GLY A 78 -4.57 7.27 3.91
N LEU A 79 -4.45 6.00 4.26
CA LEU A 79 -5.32 5.32 5.21
C LEU A 79 -4.63 5.14 6.57
N HIS A 80 -5.28 5.60 7.64
CA HIS A 80 -4.88 5.39 9.02
C HIS A 80 -5.72 4.27 9.65
N ASP A 81 -5.05 3.23 10.19
CA ASP A 81 -5.71 2.13 10.90
C ASP A 81 -6.07 2.57 12.32
N CYS A 82 -7.37 2.61 12.63
CA CYS A 82 -7.88 2.99 13.95
C CYS A 82 -8.21 1.76 14.81
N GLY A 83 -7.79 0.57 14.40
CA GLY A 83 -8.09 -0.67 15.08
C GLY A 83 -9.51 -1.17 14.83
N THR A 84 -9.89 -2.18 15.60
CA THR A 84 -11.16 -2.90 15.45
C THR A 84 -12.14 -2.50 16.55
N HIS A 85 -13.37 -2.17 16.16
CA HIS A 85 -14.43 -1.72 17.05
C HIS A 85 -15.72 -2.49 16.80
N SER A 86 -16.56 -2.60 17.82
CA SER A 86 -17.91 -3.14 17.70
C SER A 86 -18.85 -2.06 17.18
N PHE A 87 -19.69 -2.41 16.21
CA PHE A 87 -20.72 -1.56 15.66
C PHE A 87 -22.10 -2.20 15.84
N SER A 88 -23.07 -1.38 16.20
CA SER A 88 -24.49 -1.64 15.99
C SER A 88 -24.98 -0.87 14.76
N THR A 89 -26.15 -1.22 14.24
CA THR A 89 -26.77 -0.51 13.10
C THR A 89 -27.06 0.97 13.41
N SER A 90 -27.14 1.35 14.68
CA SER A 90 -27.29 2.73 15.14
C SER A 90 -25.97 3.48 15.32
N SER A 91 -24.82 2.79 15.43
CA SER A 91 -23.54 3.42 15.77
C SER A 91 -23.11 4.48 14.76
N LYS A 92 -22.50 5.57 15.28
CA LYS A 92 -22.00 6.69 14.49
C LYS A 92 -20.53 6.95 14.77
N ILE A 93 -19.77 7.28 13.73
CA ILE A 93 -18.45 7.89 13.87
C ILE A 93 -18.62 9.40 13.81
N LEU A 94 -18.28 10.08 14.90
CA LEU A 94 -18.33 11.52 15.05
C LEU A 94 -16.94 12.10 14.83
N VAL A 95 -16.84 13.12 13.99
CA VAL A 95 -15.59 13.86 13.75
C VAL A 95 -15.69 15.21 14.43
N CYS A 96 -14.81 15.45 15.40
CA CYS A 96 -14.79 16.66 16.20
C CYS A 96 -13.55 17.50 15.86
N GLY A 97 -13.76 18.81 15.78
CA GLY A 97 -12.66 19.77 15.67
C GLY A 97 -11.79 19.74 16.92
N GLY A 98 -10.48 19.76 16.74
CA GLY A 98 -9.54 19.87 17.85
C GLY A 98 -9.59 21.23 18.54
N ASN A 99 -9.09 21.30 19.77
CA ASN A 99 -9.14 22.51 20.62
C ASN A 99 -8.32 23.70 20.08
N SER A 100 -7.56 23.50 19.01
CA SER A 100 -6.69 24.50 18.39
C SER A 100 -7.41 25.39 17.35
N GLY A 101 -8.69 25.14 17.05
CA GLY A 101 -9.49 25.98 16.13
C GLY A 101 -9.10 25.87 14.65
N GLY A 102 -8.21 24.94 14.29
CA GLY A 102 -7.83 24.67 12.90
C GLY A 102 -8.98 24.08 12.07
N ALA A 103 -8.87 24.21 10.74
CA ALA A 103 -9.83 23.65 9.80
C ALA A 103 -9.88 22.11 9.94
N LEU A 104 -11.08 21.57 9.99
CA LEU A 104 -11.33 20.13 10.03
C LEU A 104 -11.58 19.62 8.61
N THR A 105 -10.96 18.52 8.25
CA THR A 105 -11.11 17.87 6.95
C THR A 105 -11.43 16.38 7.13
N THR A 106 -12.13 15.79 6.18
CA THR A 106 -12.46 14.36 6.14
C THR A 106 -12.52 13.93 4.69
N ASP A 107 -12.14 12.69 4.39
CA ASP A 107 -12.24 12.13 3.04
C ASP A 107 -12.99 10.79 3.07
N LEU A 108 -12.31 9.71 3.44
CA LEU A 108 -12.87 8.35 3.45
C LEU A 108 -12.93 7.78 4.88
N ILE A 109 -13.99 7.02 5.13
CA ILE A 109 -14.10 6.08 6.26
C ILE A 109 -14.38 4.71 5.66
N ILE A 110 -13.49 3.74 5.90
CA ILE A 110 -13.66 2.37 5.44
C ILE A 110 -13.89 1.49 6.66
N LEU A 111 -14.98 0.73 6.63
CA LEU A 111 -15.26 -0.32 7.60
C LEU A 111 -14.91 -1.66 6.99
N GLU A 112 -13.78 -2.21 7.41
CA GLU A 112 -13.32 -3.53 7.02
C GLU A 112 -13.84 -4.55 8.03
N ARG A 113 -14.70 -5.46 7.57
CA ARG A 113 -15.32 -6.46 8.42
C ARG A 113 -14.25 -7.38 9.04
N ALA A 114 -14.16 -7.42 10.37
CA ALA A 114 -13.08 -8.08 11.11
C ALA A 114 -13.49 -9.44 11.73
N ASP A 115 -14.79 -9.72 11.83
CA ASP A 115 -15.34 -11.03 12.23
C ASP A 115 -15.19 -12.10 11.14
N LYS A 116 -14.86 -11.70 9.91
CA LYS A 116 -14.53 -12.58 8.80
C LYS A 116 -13.04 -12.46 8.50
N SER A 117 -12.34 -13.59 8.55
CA SER A 117 -10.96 -13.74 8.09
C SER A 117 -10.90 -13.61 6.56
N VAL A 118 -11.17 -12.43 6.02
CA VAL A 118 -10.93 -12.15 4.61
C VAL A 118 -9.50 -11.62 4.53
N PRO A 119 -8.55 -12.28 3.86
CA PRO A 119 -7.20 -11.75 3.71
C PRO A 119 -7.26 -10.28 3.30
N VAL A 120 -6.51 -9.41 3.97
CA VAL A 120 -6.38 -8.00 3.58
C VAL A 120 -5.95 -8.00 2.12
N ARG A 121 -6.84 -7.62 1.20
CA ARG A 121 -6.52 -7.54 -0.24
C ARG A 121 -5.68 -6.30 -0.49
N ARG A 122 -4.43 -6.31 -0.06
CA ARG A 122 -3.40 -5.47 -0.64
C ARG A 122 -3.00 -6.13 -1.96
N PHE A 123 -2.99 -5.38 -3.05
CA PHE A 123 -2.29 -5.81 -4.26
C PHE A 123 -0.80 -5.75 -3.94
N GLU A 124 -0.33 -6.77 -3.23
CA GLU A 124 1.05 -6.87 -2.80
C GLU A 124 1.95 -6.86 -4.05
N PRO A 125 3.12 -6.19 -4.00
CA PRO A 125 4.05 -6.19 -5.11
C PRO A 125 4.39 -7.61 -5.57
N LYS A 126 4.82 -7.74 -6.84
CA LYS A 126 5.39 -8.99 -7.36
C LYS A 126 6.40 -9.55 -6.37
N VAL A 127 6.44 -10.88 -6.25
CA VAL A 127 7.43 -11.56 -5.42
C VAL A 127 8.84 -11.10 -5.81
N LYS A 128 9.64 -10.77 -4.80
CA LYS A 128 11.06 -10.43 -4.94
C LYS A 128 11.90 -11.51 -4.27
N SER A 129 13.12 -11.71 -4.75
CA SER A 129 14.07 -12.59 -4.06
C SER A 129 14.59 -11.98 -2.76
N THR A 130 14.48 -10.66 -2.57
CA THR A 130 15.03 -9.95 -1.41
C THR A 130 14.12 -9.98 -0.17
N LEU A 131 13.04 -9.21 -0.17
CA LEU A 131 12.11 -9.12 0.96
C LEU A 131 10.69 -9.04 0.43
N ASN A 132 9.84 -9.88 1.01
CA ASN A 132 8.41 -9.90 0.81
C ASN A 132 7.74 -9.76 2.17
N GLU A 133 6.60 -9.06 2.18
CA GLU A 133 5.75 -8.94 3.35
C GLU A 133 4.35 -9.41 2.97
N ASP A 134 3.78 -10.32 3.75
CA ASP A 134 2.44 -10.85 3.60
C ASP A 134 1.63 -10.43 4.82
N TRP A 135 0.75 -9.44 4.62
CA TRP A 135 -0.13 -8.90 5.64
C TRP A 135 -1.48 -9.61 5.63
N PHE A 136 -2.07 -9.82 6.80
CA PHE A 136 -3.38 -10.43 6.96
C PHE A 136 -4.07 -9.91 8.23
N HIS A 137 -5.37 -10.16 8.38
CA HIS A 137 -6.09 -9.78 9.59
C HIS A 137 -5.46 -10.42 10.81
N PRO A 138 -5.26 -9.68 11.91
CA PRO A 138 -4.65 -10.23 13.09
C PRO A 138 -5.37 -11.48 13.57
N VAL A 139 -4.59 -12.53 13.79
CA VAL A 139 -5.08 -13.85 14.19
C VAL A 139 -4.28 -14.36 15.37
N THR A 140 -4.98 -14.86 16.38
CA THR A 140 -4.38 -15.58 17.49
C THR A 140 -4.10 -17.01 17.05
N THR A 141 -2.83 -17.42 17.12
CA THR A 141 -2.41 -18.76 16.68
C THR A 141 -1.30 -19.32 17.54
N ILE A 142 -1.27 -20.65 17.67
CA ILE A 142 -0.15 -21.39 18.26
C ILE A 142 0.88 -21.85 17.21
N SER A 143 0.51 -21.88 15.93
CA SER A 143 1.36 -22.40 14.84
C SER A 143 1.21 -21.60 13.55
N VAL A 144 2.32 -21.42 12.83
CA VAL A 144 2.38 -20.79 11.50
C VAL A 144 3.11 -21.73 10.56
N ARG A 145 2.56 -21.97 9.37
CA ARG A 145 3.18 -22.79 8.34
C ARG A 145 3.30 -22.00 7.04
N PHE A 146 4.50 -21.98 6.48
CA PHE A 146 4.78 -21.43 5.16
C PHE A 146 5.02 -22.58 4.19
N THR A 147 4.13 -22.76 3.22
CA THR A 147 4.19 -23.87 2.25
C THR A 147 4.48 -23.34 0.85
N ILE A 148 5.52 -23.88 0.23
CA ILE A 148 5.99 -23.52 -1.10
C ILE A 148 5.49 -24.57 -2.09
N GLY A 149 4.66 -24.12 -3.04
CA GLY A 149 4.16 -24.95 -4.13
C GLY A 149 5.10 -25.00 -5.33
N GLN A 150 5.83 -23.90 -5.63
CA GLN A 150 6.76 -23.82 -6.76
C GLN A 150 7.85 -22.76 -6.53
N THR A 151 8.98 -22.91 -7.22
CA THR A 151 10.03 -21.88 -7.37
C THR A 151 10.09 -21.32 -8.78
N ASN A 152 10.69 -20.14 -8.92
CA ASN A 152 10.85 -19.46 -10.21
C ASN A 152 11.73 -20.19 -11.24
N ASN A 153 12.42 -21.25 -10.85
CA ASN A 153 13.28 -22.06 -11.72
C ASN A 153 13.14 -23.58 -11.50
N GLY A 154 12.10 -24.03 -10.79
CA GLY A 154 11.75 -25.46 -10.71
C GLY A 154 12.67 -26.34 -9.85
N ILE A 155 13.55 -25.74 -9.04
CA ILE A 155 14.49 -26.46 -8.15
C ILE A 155 14.17 -26.19 -6.67
N GLU A 156 14.91 -26.83 -5.75
CA GLU A 156 14.62 -26.77 -4.30
C GLU A 156 14.57 -25.30 -3.81
N PRO A 157 13.50 -24.88 -3.12
CA PRO A 157 13.38 -23.51 -2.64
C PRO A 157 14.43 -23.15 -1.60
N CYS A 158 14.80 -21.87 -1.59
CA CYS A 158 15.73 -21.27 -0.65
C CYS A 158 15.07 -20.07 0.04
N ILE A 159 15.14 -20.03 1.38
CA ILE A 159 14.69 -18.89 2.19
C ILE A 159 15.81 -18.55 3.17
N ASP A 160 16.23 -17.29 3.23
CA ASP A 160 17.25 -16.85 4.19
C ASP A 160 16.65 -16.54 5.56
N GLU A 161 15.52 -15.82 5.60
CA GLU A 161 14.81 -15.50 6.83
C GLU A 161 13.28 -15.65 6.64
N LEU A 162 12.61 -16.17 7.67
CA LEU A 162 11.15 -16.14 7.85
C LEU A 162 10.81 -15.45 9.17
N GLY A 163 10.27 -14.23 9.07
CA GLY A 163 9.82 -13.44 10.21
C GLY A 163 8.30 -13.56 10.41
N ILE A 164 7.87 -13.61 11.68
CA ILE A 164 6.45 -13.66 12.08
C ILE A 164 6.22 -12.50 13.03
N TRP A 165 5.31 -11.59 12.71
CA TRP A 165 5.22 -10.29 13.37
C TRP A 165 3.95 -10.13 14.19
N SER A 166 4.13 -9.65 15.42
CA SER A 166 3.04 -9.37 16.37
C SER A 166 2.15 -8.25 15.86
N SER A 167 0.84 -8.38 16.13
CA SER A 167 -0.14 -7.30 15.98
C SER A 167 -0.26 -6.41 17.22
N GLU A 168 0.39 -6.81 18.31
CA GLU A 168 0.32 -6.15 19.62
C GLU A 168 1.71 -5.66 20.08
N GLY A 169 1.70 -4.67 20.98
CA GLY A 169 2.91 -4.06 21.53
C GLY A 169 3.76 -3.37 20.47
N GLU A 170 5.09 -3.54 20.55
CA GLU A 170 6.07 -2.95 19.62
C GLU A 170 6.02 -3.51 18.18
N ARG A 171 5.04 -4.37 17.84
CA ARG A 171 4.94 -5.06 16.55
C ARG A 171 6.26 -5.75 16.16
N ALA A 172 6.81 -6.52 17.09
CA ALA A 172 8.11 -7.16 16.94
C ALA A 172 8.07 -8.49 16.18
N ASN A 173 9.22 -8.92 15.64
CA ASN A 173 9.40 -10.25 15.04
C ASN A 173 9.48 -11.31 16.17
N LEU A 174 8.46 -12.14 16.26
CA LEU A 174 8.32 -13.23 17.23
C LEU A 174 9.14 -14.47 16.84
N ALA A 175 9.44 -14.66 15.55
CA ALA A 175 10.20 -15.82 15.07
C ALA A 175 11.63 -15.86 15.64
N THR A 176 12.23 -14.70 15.88
CA THR A 176 13.60 -14.59 16.42
C THR A 176 13.64 -14.61 17.96
N ARG A 177 12.47 -14.50 18.62
CA ARG A 177 12.34 -14.55 20.08
C ARG A 177 12.31 -16.01 20.56
N LYS A 178 13.49 -16.63 20.70
CA LYS A 178 13.65 -18.04 21.14
C LYS A 178 12.87 -18.41 22.40
N ALA A 179 12.64 -17.46 23.31
CA ALA A 179 11.83 -17.68 24.51
C ALA A 179 10.37 -18.04 24.19
N LEU A 180 9.81 -17.53 23.08
CA LEU A 180 8.42 -17.73 22.65
C LEU A 180 8.26 -18.95 21.73
N VAL A 181 9.29 -19.31 20.97
CA VAL A 181 9.25 -20.43 20.01
C VAL A 181 9.43 -21.76 20.73
N LYS A 182 8.48 -22.69 20.52
CA LYS A 182 8.56 -24.08 21.02
C LYS A 182 9.39 -24.95 20.08
N SER A 183 9.13 -24.87 18.78
CA SER A 183 9.85 -25.64 17.76
C SER A 183 9.76 -24.99 16.39
N VAL A 184 10.77 -25.28 15.56
CA VAL A 184 10.79 -24.97 14.13
C VAL A 184 11.06 -26.26 13.37
N THR A 185 10.19 -26.62 12.44
CA THR A 185 10.30 -27.83 11.61
C THR A 185 10.18 -27.47 10.12
N SER A 186 10.60 -28.37 9.24
CA SER A 186 10.47 -28.17 7.79
C SER A 186 10.34 -29.50 7.06
N SER A 187 10.11 -29.45 5.75
CA SER A 187 10.18 -30.61 4.85
C SER A 187 11.54 -31.34 4.88
N GLY A 188 12.59 -30.68 5.36
CA GLY A 188 13.94 -31.21 5.53
C GLY A 188 15.00 -30.29 4.93
N ASN A 189 16.27 -30.60 5.18
CA ASN A 189 17.41 -29.82 4.68
C ASN A 189 18.00 -30.44 3.41
N PHE A 190 18.45 -29.59 2.49
CA PHE A 190 19.27 -30.00 1.36
C PHE A 190 20.50 -30.82 1.81
N ARG A 191 20.72 -31.96 1.15
CA ARG A 191 21.80 -32.90 1.52
C ARG A 191 23.17 -32.29 1.20
N GLY A 192 24.15 -32.55 2.07
CA GLY A 192 25.55 -32.24 1.80
C GLY A 192 25.99 -30.78 1.93
N SER A 193 25.08 -29.83 2.21
CA SER A 193 25.46 -28.43 2.46
C SER A 193 25.50 -28.11 3.96
N PRO A 194 26.61 -27.60 4.51
CA PRO A 194 26.66 -27.09 5.88
C PRO A 194 25.99 -25.71 6.01
N LYS A 195 25.86 -24.96 4.92
CA LYS A 195 25.32 -23.58 4.89
C LYS A 195 23.79 -23.53 4.83
N HIS A 196 23.17 -24.54 4.22
CA HIS A 196 21.73 -24.53 3.95
C HIS A 196 20.97 -25.38 4.98
N LYS A 197 20.61 -24.77 6.11
CA LYS A 197 20.04 -25.45 7.28
C LYS A 197 18.84 -24.69 7.84
N LEU A 198 17.85 -25.43 8.33
CA LEU A 198 16.69 -24.87 9.03
C LEU A 198 17.07 -23.95 10.20
N ALA A 199 18.21 -24.19 10.85
CA ALA A 199 18.69 -23.37 11.95
C ALA A 199 18.96 -21.90 11.57
N HIS A 200 19.06 -21.57 10.28
CA HIS A 200 19.28 -20.20 9.80
C HIS A 200 17.99 -19.41 9.55
N ILE A 201 16.84 -20.08 9.50
CA ILE A 201 15.58 -19.46 9.04
C ILE A 201 15.10 -18.28 9.91
N ASN A 202 15.60 -18.18 11.13
CA ASN A 202 15.25 -17.15 12.11
C ASN A 202 16.47 -16.75 12.96
N ASP A 203 17.68 -16.86 12.41
CA ASP A 203 18.91 -16.51 13.12
C ASP A 203 19.26 -15.01 13.02
N SER A 204 18.42 -14.23 12.34
CA SER A 204 18.60 -12.79 12.07
C SER A 204 19.83 -12.45 11.23
N LYS A 205 20.40 -13.43 10.51
CA LYS A 205 21.46 -13.24 9.53
C LYS A 205 20.89 -13.47 8.14
N PHE A 206 21.30 -12.62 7.20
CA PHE A 206 20.69 -12.61 5.87
C PHE A 206 21.64 -13.12 4.79
N GLY A 207 21.03 -13.64 3.73
CA GLY A 207 21.68 -14.04 2.50
C GLY A 207 22.07 -15.51 2.42
N ASN A 208 22.64 -15.87 1.27
CA ASN A 208 22.76 -17.27 0.85
C ASN A 208 23.51 -18.19 1.83
N ASP A 209 24.53 -17.69 2.54
CA ASP A 209 25.32 -18.49 3.47
C ASP A 209 24.58 -18.80 4.80
N HIS A 210 23.51 -18.05 5.08
CA HIS A 210 22.61 -18.22 6.23
C HIS A 210 21.20 -18.43 5.72
N SER A 211 20.94 -19.59 5.12
CA SER A 211 19.63 -19.89 4.54
C SER A 211 19.20 -21.32 4.79
N TRP A 212 17.93 -21.60 4.57
CA TRP A 212 17.39 -22.94 4.48
C TRP A 212 17.11 -23.27 3.02
N ILE A 213 17.52 -24.47 2.58
CA ILE A 213 17.08 -25.05 1.32
C ILE A 213 16.33 -26.35 1.61
N SER A 214 15.16 -26.50 1.03
CA SER A 214 14.35 -27.72 1.13
C SER A 214 15.12 -28.95 0.63
N ASN A 215 14.86 -30.11 1.22
CA ASN A 215 15.30 -31.40 0.68
C ASN A 215 14.48 -31.87 -0.54
N THR A 216 13.42 -31.15 -0.90
CA THR A 216 12.46 -31.54 -1.93
C THR A 216 12.55 -30.57 -3.11
N LYS A 217 12.61 -31.11 -4.33
CA LYS A 217 12.67 -30.31 -5.55
C LYS A 217 11.38 -29.51 -5.72
N ASN A 218 11.51 -28.21 -6.05
CA ASN A 218 10.43 -27.27 -6.38
C ASN A 218 9.45 -26.92 -5.24
N THR A 219 9.40 -27.72 -4.17
CA THR A 219 8.44 -27.57 -3.07
C THR A 219 9.12 -27.67 -1.71
N GLY A 220 8.41 -27.27 -0.67
CA GLY A 220 8.87 -27.40 0.70
C GLY A 220 7.95 -26.68 1.67
N TRP A 221 8.18 -26.86 2.95
CA TRP A 221 7.43 -26.14 3.97
C TRP A 221 8.30 -25.86 5.19
N ILE A 222 7.99 -24.79 5.90
CA ILE A 222 8.55 -24.45 7.22
C ILE A 222 7.38 -24.24 8.17
N GLU A 223 7.47 -24.78 9.38
CA GLU A 223 6.48 -24.59 10.43
C GLU A 223 7.12 -24.08 11.70
N PHE A 224 6.52 -23.03 12.26
CA PHE A 224 6.80 -22.52 13.60
C PHE A 224 5.67 -22.92 14.53
N THR A 225 6.03 -23.41 15.72
CA THR A 225 5.08 -23.58 16.83
C THR A 225 5.55 -22.75 18.02
N PHE A 226 4.64 -21.96 18.58
CA PHE A 226 4.87 -21.15 19.76
C PHE A 226 4.57 -21.93 21.04
N LYS A 227 5.12 -21.47 22.18
CA LYS A 227 4.83 -22.04 23.50
C LYS A 227 3.45 -21.64 24.02
N GLN A 228 2.98 -20.47 23.62
CA GLN A 228 1.67 -19.90 23.97
C GLN A 228 1.07 -19.25 22.72
N PRO A 229 -0.27 -19.17 22.58
CA PRO A 229 -0.89 -18.49 21.45
C PRO A 229 -0.37 -17.06 21.32
N GLN A 230 -0.01 -16.67 20.09
CA GLN A 230 0.49 -15.34 19.75
C GLN A 230 -0.47 -14.68 18.77
N ARG A 231 -0.70 -13.38 18.92
CA ARG A 231 -1.54 -12.62 17.99
C ARG A 231 -0.68 -11.94 16.92
N ILE A 232 -0.79 -12.41 15.69
CA ILE A 232 0.09 -12.03 14.57
C ILE A 232 -0.70 -11.45 13.41
N GLU A 233 -0.07 -10.62 12.59
CA GLU A 233 -0.73 -9.94 11.45
C GLU A 233 0.12 -9.90 10.17
N ARG A 234 1.36 -10.38 10.25
CA ARG A 234 2.30 -10.31 9.16
C ARG A 234 3.34 -11.41 9.20
N VAL A 235 3.68 -11.92 8.03
CA VAL A 235 4.85 -12.74 7.80
C VAL A 235 5.77 -12.02 6.81
N THR A 236 7.08 -12.08 7.06
CA THR A 236 8.08 -11.53 6.13
C THR A 236 9.04 -12.62 5.71
N TRP A 237 9.47 -12.64 4.46
CA TRP A 237 10.39 -13.66 3.99
C TRP A 237 11.25 -13.19 2.82
N GLY A 238 12.41 -13.81 2.66
CA GLY A 238 13.35 -13.55 1.56
C GLY A 238 14.02 -14.83 1.10
N ARG A 239 14.41 -14.91 -0.18
CA ARG A 239 15.37 -15.92 -0.64
C ARG A 239 16.80 -15.48 -0.35
N ASP A 240 17.07 -14.20 -0.52
CA ASP A 240 18.34 -13.53 -0.27
C ASP A 240 18.10 -12.04 -0.13
N LYS A 241 17.94 -11.57 1.10
CA LYS A 241 17.70 -10.17 1.43
C LYS A 241 18.86 -9.25 1.02
N ASN A 242 20.07 -9.79 0.86
CA ASN A 242 21.23 -9.03 0.35
C ASN A 242 21.16 -8.82 -1.17
N GLY A 243 20.27 -9.54 -1.87
CA GLY A 243 19.95 -9.33 -3.28
C GLY A 243 20.98 -9.85 -4.28
N LYS A 244 21.93 -10.70 -3.85
CA LYS A 244 22.96 -11.28 -4.71
C LYS A 244 22.39 -12.40 -5.59
N TYR A 245 21.43 -13.17 -5.07
CA TYR A 245 20.86 -14.32 -5.76
C TYR A 245 19.36 -14.19 -5.98
N LYS A 246 18.90 -14.69 -7.14
CA LYS A 246 17.50 -14.63 -7.57
C LYS A 246 16.91 -15.99 -7.92
N ASP A 247 17.74 -17.03 -7.98
CA ASP A 247 17.32 -18.42 -8.19
C ASP A 247 16.57 -18.96 -6.96
N ARG A 248 15.85 -20.08 -7.10
CA ARG A 248 15.20 -20.81 -5.99
C ARG A 248 14.15 -19.99 -5.24
N THR A 249 13.72 -18.86 -5.78
CA THR A 249 12.77 -17.97 -5.12
C THR A 249 11.39 -18.61 -5.20
N PRO A 250 10.70 -18.87 -4.07
CA PRO A 250 9.31 -19.27 -4.07
C PRO A 250 8.46 -18.38 -4.99
N SER A 251 7.76 -18.97 -5.96
CA SER A 251 6.88 -18.26 -6.89
C SER A 251 5.40 -18.51 -6.57
N THR A 252 5.08 -19.73 -6.13
CA THR A 252 3.77 -20.12 -5.63
C THR A 252 3.92 -20.59 -4.20
N TYR A 253 3.18 -19.99 -3.27
CA TYR A 253 3.18 -20.37 -1.86
C TYR A 253 1.91 -19.90 -1.15
N TYR A 254 1.67 -20.46 0.02
CA TYR A 254 0.59 -20.05 0.92
C TYR A 254 1.07 -20.15 2.37
N ILE A 255 0.43 -19.36 3.23
CA ILE A 255 0.73 -19.20 4.65
C ILE A 255 -0.52 -19.59 5.40
N GLU A 256 -0.37 -20.57 6.29
CA GLU A 256 -1.47 -21.06 7.12
C GLU A 256 -1.16 -20.84 8.59
N VAL A 257 -2.21 -20.71 9.39
CA VAL A 257 -2.12 -20.68 10.85
C VAL A 257 -3.12 -21.65 11.44
N LYS A 258 -2.84 -22.17 12.65
CA LYS A 258 -3.85 -22.86 13.45
C LYS A 258 -4.71 -21.84 14.19
N ASN A 259 -5.98 -21.75 13.83
CA ASN A 259 -6.94 -20.91 14.55
C ASN A 259 -7.21 -21.44 15.98
N GLU A 260 -8.05 -20.73 16.74
CA GLU A 260 -8.43 -21.10 18.12
C GLU A 260 -9.08 -22.50 18.22
N LYS A 261 -9.66 -23.01 17.12
CA LYS A 261 -10.25 -24.36 17.03
C LYS A 261 -9.21 -25.43 16.63
N GLY A 262 -7.94 -25.05 16.48
CA GLY A 262 -6.86 -25.95 16.05
C GLY A 262 -6.87 -26.29 14.56
N GLN A 263 -7.70 -25.64 13.76
CA GLN A 263 -7.83 -25.88 12.32
C GLN A 263 -6.84 -25.00 11.55
N TRP A 264 -6.22 -25.56 10.51
CA TRP A 264 -5.42 -24.79 9.58
C TRP A 264 -6.32 -23.91 8.71
N ILE A 265 -6.00 -22.63 8.69
CA ILE A 265 -6.64 -21.64 7.81
C ILE A 265 -5.56 -20.91 7.02
N GLU A 266 -5.77 -20.72 5.73
CA GLU A 266 -4.92 -19.86 4.90
C GLU A 266 -5.15 -18.39 5.29
N VAL A 267 -4.07 -17.68 5.59
CA VAL A 267 -4.09 -16.25 5.94
C VAL A 267 -3.51 -15.37 4.84
N ALA A 268 -2.59 -15.91 4.03
CA ALA A 268 -2.01 -15.21 2.88
C ALA A 268 -1.46 -16.20 1.84
N SER A 269 -1.36 -15.78 0.59
CA SER A 269 -0.74 -16.57 -0.48
C SER A 269 -0.21 -15.69 -1.61
N SER A 270 0.62 -16.29 -2.46
CA SER A 270 1.12 -15.66 -3.69
C SER A 270 0.01 -15.22 -4.63
N SER A 271 -1.22 -15.75 -4.49
CA SER A 271 -2.38 -15.36 -5.29
C SER A 271 -2.83 -13.91 -5.08
N HIS A 272 -2.48 -13.31 -3.94
CA HIS A 272 -2.76 -11.90 -3.61
C HIS A 272 -1.70 -10.93 -4.13
N ARG A 273 -0.60 -11.44 -4.71
CA ARG A 273 0.49 -10.63 -5.26
C ARG A 273 0.24 -10.32 -6.72
N GLN A 274 0.85 -9.24 -7.20
CA GLN A 274 0.92 -9.00 -8.64
C GLN A 274 1.59 -10.20 -9.32
N PRO A 275 0.97 -10.79 -10.36
CA PRO A 275 1.54 -11.95 -11.03
C PRO A 275 2.84 -11.59 -11.72
N THR A 276 3.77 -12.53 -11.75
CA THR A 276 4.99 -12.43 -12.56
C THR A 276 4.59 -12.57 -14.02
N THR A 277 4.21 -11.46 -14.65
CA THR A 277 3.89 -11.42 -16.09
C THR A 277 5.14 -11.80 -16.89
N ALA A 278 5.10 -12.94 -17.58
CA ALA A 278 5.98 -13.15 -18.72
C ALA A 278 5.64 -12.10 -19.78
N LYS A 279 6.60 -11.76 -20.66
CA LYS A 279 6.32 -10.89 -21.80
C LYS A 279 6.49 -11.70 -23.08
N ASP A 280 5.67 -11.41 -24.09
CA ASP A 280 5.94 -11.87 -25.45
C ASP A 280 7.08 -11.03 -26.07
N GLU A 281 7.47 -11.39 -27.30
CA GLU A 281 8.50 -10.71 -28.07
C GLU A 281 8.18 -9.22 -28.30
N ASP A 282 6.89 -8.89 -28.36
CA ASP A 282 6.37 -7.52 -28.52
C ASP A 282 6.28 -6.75 -27.19
N GLY A 283 6.65 -7.37 -26.06
CA GLY A 283 6.67 -6.75 -24.75
C GLY A 283 5.32 -6.69 -24.01
N ASN A 284 4.28 -7.33 -24.55
CA ASN A 284 2.97 -7.46 -23.92
C ASN A 284 3.03 -8.49 -22.80
N SER A 285 2.26 -8.25 -21.73
CA SER A 285 2.19 -9.21 -20.62
C SER A 285 1.42 -10.47 -21.02
N LEU A 286 2.09 -11.61 -20.98
CA LEU A 286 1.52 -12.93 -21.11
C LEU A 286 0.86 -13.33 -19.79
N PHE A 287 -0.40 -13.75 -19.88
CA PHE A 287 -1.18 -14.26 -18.75
C PHE A 287 -1.51 -15.73 -19.02
N ALA A 288 -1.05 -16.61 -18.13
CA ALA A 288 -1.38 -18.02 -18.17
C ALA A 288 -2.78 -18.22 -17.60
N PHE A 289 -3.74 -18.55 -18.46
CA PHE A 289 -5.13 -18.81 -18.06
C PHE A 289 -5.50 -20.28 -18.11
N GLU A 290 -4.57 -21.18 -18.44
CA GLU A 290 -4.82 -22.59 -18.75
C GLU A 290 -5.61 -23.31 -17.65
N HIS A 291 -5.35 -22.94 -16.39
CA HIS A 291 -5.99 -23.46 -15.17
C HIS A 291 -7.44 -22.98 -14.94
N LEU A 292 -7.92 -22.00 -15.70
CA LEU A 292 -9.27 -21.45 -15.58
C LEU A 292 -10.26 -22.21 -16.47
N ASP A 293 -11.53 -22.26 -16.06
CA ASP A 293 -12.63 -22.69 -16.92
C ASP A 293 -12.87 -21.72 -18.10
N SER A 294 -13.64 -22.17 -19.08
CA SER A 294 -13.89 -21.41 -20.32
C SER A 294 -14.55 -20.05 -20.08
N GLU A 295 -15.47 -19.96 -19.11
CA GLU A 295 -16.15 -18.72 -18.76
C GLU A 295 -15.18 -17.70 -18.15
N LYS A 296 -14.38 -18.14 -17.17
CA LYS A 296 -13.34 -17.29 -16.55
C LYS A 296 -12.26 -16.89 -17.54
N LYS A 297 -11.87 -17.78 -18.47
CA LYS A 297 -10.96 -17.46 -19.58
C LYS A 297 -11.50 -16.34 -20.46
N ALA A 298 -12.78 -16.44 -20.86
CA ALA A 298 -13.43 -15.41 -21.67
C ALA A 298 -13.47 -14.06 -20.94
N LYS A 299 -13.90 -14.07 -19.67
CA LYS A 299 -13.95 -12.87 -18.82
C LYS A 299 -12.57 -12.24 -18.62
N ALA A 300 -11.54 -13.06 -18.40
CA ALA A 300 -10.17 -12.58 -18.24
C ALA A 300 -9.67 -11.89 -19.52
N ARG A 301 -9.92 -12.48 -20.70
CA ARG A 301 -9.58 -11.87 -21.99
C ARG A 301 -10.28 -10.52 -22.18
N THR A 302 -11.59 -10.44 -21.92
CA THR A 302 -12.33 -9.17 -21.98
C THR A 302 -11.75 -8.10 -21.05
N LEU A 303 -11.33 -8.47 -19.84
CA LEU A 303 -10.71 -7.54 -18.90
C LEU A 303 -9.33 -7.07 -19.38
N LEU A 304 -8.54 -7.95 -20.01
CA LEU A 304 -7.26 -7.58 -20.61
C LEU A 304 -7.44 -6.59 -21.76
N ASP A 305 -8.42 -6.81 -22.63
CA ASP A 305 -8.73 -5.90 -23.74
C ASP A 305 -9.12 -4.51 -23.22
N LYS A 306 -9.98 -4.46 -22.19
CA LYS A 306 -10.37 -3.21 -21.52
C LYS A 306 -9.17 -2.51 -20.87
N LEU A 307 -8.28 -3.27 -20.24
CA LEU A 307 -7.06 -2.72 -19.64
C LEU A 307 -6.15 -2.11 -20.72
N ALA A 308 -5.94 -2.81 -21.84
CA ALA A 308 -5.13 -2.33 -22.96
C ALA A 308 -5.72 -1.05 -23.57
N ALA A 309 -7.03 -1.04 -23.84
CA ALA A 309 -7.73 0.14 -24.34
C ALA A 309 -7.63 1.33 -23.36
N GLY A 310 -7.82 1.08 -22.05
CA GLY A 310 -7.70 2.10 -21.02
C GLY A 310 -6.29 2.68 -20.89
N LYS A 311 -5.25 1.85 -21.00
CA LYS A 311 -3.85 2.31 -21.02
C LYS A 311 -3.57 3.20 -22.24
N LYS A 312 -4.01 2.78 -23.44
CA LYS A 312 -3.87 3.58 -24.66
C LYS A 312 -4.58 4.93 -24.53
N ALA A 313 -5.82 4.94 -24.03
CA ALA A 313 -6.57 6.17 -23.80
C ALA A 313 -5.88 7.08 -22.78
N LEU A 314 -5.35 6.52 -21.68
CA LEU A 314 -4.59 7.26 -20.69
C LEU A 314 -3.32 7.88 -21.27
N ASP A 315 -2.59 7.15 -22.12
CA ASP A 315 -1.38 7.65 -22.77
C ASP A 315 -1.69 8.77 -23.76
N GLU A 316 -2.80 8.68 -24.51
CA GLU A 316 -3.29 9.79 -25.34
C GLU A 316 -3.66 11.02 -24.49
N LEU A 317 -4.40 10.83 -23.40
CA LEU A 317 -4.79 11.93 -22.49
C LEU A 317 -3.59 12.58 -21.79
N LYS A 318 -2.51 11.83 -21.54
CA LYS A 318 -1.26 12.34 -20.98
C LYS A 318 -0.47 13.21 -21.95
N LYS A 319 -0.70 13.11 -23.26
CA LYS A 319 -0.09 14.01 -24.24
C LYS A 319 -0.66 15.41 -24.03
N LYS A 320 0.06 16.25 -23.30
CA LYS A 320 -0.31 17.67 -23.16
C LYS A 320 -0.37 18.30 -24.55
N PRO A 321 -1.44 19.04 -24.89
CA PRO A 321 -1.49 19.75 -26.15
C PRO A 321 -0.31 20.73 -26.21
N ARG A 322 0.49 20.62 -27.27
CA ARG A 322 1.53 21.60 -27.59
C ARG A 322 0.86 22.77 -28.27
N ALA A 323 0.77 23.90 -27.59
CA ALA A 323 0.36 25.16 -28.18
C ALA A 323 1.59 26.03 -28.45
N TRP A 324 1.66 26.65 -29.62
CA TRP A 324 2.55 27.78 -29.85
C TRP A 324 1.88 29.02 -29.25
N ILE A 325 2.32 29.41 -28.07
CA ILE A 325 1.85 30.64 -27.42
C ILE A 325 2.87 31.72 -27.74
N GLY A 326 2.53 32.62 -28.67
CA GLY A 326 3.32 33.83 -28.91
C GLY A 326 3.15 34.80 -27.74
N SER A 327 4.24 35.25 -27.13
CA SER A 327 4.20 36.37 -26.20
C SER A 327 4.42 37.67 -26.98
N PHE A 328 3.47 38.60 -26.91
CA PHE A 328 3.70 39.96 -27.38
C PHE A 328 4.46 40.74 -26.31
N SER A 329 5.63 41.25 -26.68
CA SER A 329 6.36 42.24 -25.88
C SER A 329 6.33 43.58 -26.60
N GLN A 330 6.40 44.67 -25.83
CA GLN A 330 6.62 45.98 -26.42
C GLN A 330 8.00 45.99 -27.10
N PRO A 331 8.09 46.29 -28.41
CA PRO A 331 9.37 46.38 -29.08
C PRO A 331 10.18 47.54 -28.51
N SER A 332 11.51 47.41 -28.56
CA SER A 332 12.39 48.54 -28.24
C SER A 332 12.10 49.72 -29.18
N PRO A 333 12.34 50.98 -28.73
CA PRO A 333 12.13 52.16 -29.55
C PRO A 333 12.84 52.04 -30.90
N THR A 334 12.10 52.24 -32.00
CA THR A 334 12.68 52.23 -33.36
C THR A 334 13.28 53.61 -33.63
N ARG A 335 14.49 53.67 -34.18
CA ARG A 335 15.18 54.92 -34.51
C ARG A 335 15.39 55.06 -36.01
N LEU A 336 15.32 56.30 -36.51
CA LEU A 336 15.69 56.61 -37.89
C LEU A 336 17.20 56.45 -38.06
N MET A 337 17.64 55.65 -39.04
CA MET A 337 19.05 55.46 -39.34
C MET A 337 19.52 56.50 -40.36
N HIS A 338 20.63 57.19 -40.08
CA HIS A 338 21.16 58.17 -41.02
C HIS A 338 21.60 57.48 -42.32
N ARG A 339 20.86 57.72 -43.41
CA ARG A 339 21.11 57.07 -44.73
C ARG A 339 21.15 55.53 -44.66
N GLY A 340 20.44 54.94 -43.70
CA GLY A 340 20.42 53.49 -43.49
C GLY A 340 21.62 52.92 -42.72
N ASP A 341 22.54 53.75 -42.23
CA ASP A 341 23.67 53.31 -41.39
C ASP A 341 23.20 52.85 -40.00
N PRO A 342 23.31 51.56 -39.64
CA PRO A 342 22.88 51.03 -38.35
C PRO A 342 23.68 51.55 -37.15
N LEU A 343 24.88 52.10 -37.37
CA LEU A 343 25.76 52.64 -36.32
C LEU A 343 25.53 54.14 -36.07
N SER A 344 24.66 54.78 -36.86
CA SER A 344 24.35 56.20 -36.76
C SER A 344 22.84 56.43 -36.48
N PRO A 345 22.31 55.98 -35.32
CA PRO A 345 20.90 56.13 -34.99
C PRO A 345 20.55 57.59 -34.63
N ARG A 346 19.40 58.07 -35.11
CA ARG A 346 18.86 59.40 -34.82
C ARG A 346 17.63 59.34 -33.92
N GLU A 347 16.63 60.20 -34.17
CA GLU A 347 15.41 60.30 -33.38
C GLU A 347 14.61 58.98 -33.34
N VAL A 348 13.85 58.81 -32.26
CA VAL A 348 12.90 57.72 -32.12
C VAL A 348 11.68 58.04 -32.98
N ILE A 349 11.27 57.09 -33.80
CA ILE A 349 10.07 57.19 -34.64
C ILE A 349 8.97 56.30 -34.05
N SER A 350 7.75 56.86 -33.98
CA SER A 350 6.57 56.08 -33.61
C SER A 350 6.16 55.17 -34.77
N PRO A 351 5.60 53.98 -34.49
CA PRO A 351 5.01 53.15 -35.53
C PRO A 351 3.92 53.93 -36.28
N VAL A 352 4.00 53.93 -37.60
CA VAL A 352 2.96 54.46 -38.50
C VAL A 352 2.53 53.35 -39.43
N SER A 353 1.22 53.16 -39.56
CA SER A 353 0.64 52.25 -40.57
C SER A 353 0.48 53.01 -41.90
N LEU A 354 0.54 52.30 -43.02
CA LEU A 354 0.24 52.91 -44.33
C LEU A 354 -1.19 53.45 -44.33
N SER A 355 -1.39 54.60 -44.97
CA SER A 355 -2.71 55.24 -45.10
C SER A 355 -3.77 54.30 -45.68
N ALA A 356 -3.38 53.37 -46.55
CA ALA A 356 -4.23 52.33 -47.11
C ALA A 356 -4.86 51.36 -46.08
N PHE A 357 -4.29 51.25 -44.88
CA PHE A 357 -4.78 50.36 -43.80
C PHE A 357 -5.40 51.12 -42.62
N THR A 358 -5.58 52.44 -42.72
CA THR A 358 -6.08 53.30 -41.62
C THR A 358 -7.38 54.04 -41.93
N GLN A 359 -7.95 53.85 -43.13
CA GLN A 359 -9.30 54.32 -43.43
C GLN A 359 -10.33 53.45 -42.69
N ARG A 360 -11.01 54.05 -41.72
CA ARG A 360 -12.28 53.56 -41.17
C ARG A 360 -13.43 54.29 -41.85
#